data_AF-A0A973GAG6-F1
#
_entry.id   AF-A0A973GAG6-F1
#
_cell.length_a   1.000
_cell.length_b   1.000
_cell.length_c   1.000
_cell.angle_alpha   90.00
_cell.angle_beta   90.00
_cell.angle_gamma   90.00
#
_symmetry.space_group_name_H-M   'P 1'
#
loop_
_entity.id
_entity.type
_entity.pdbx_description
1 polymer ?
#
loop_
_entity_poly.entity_id
_entity_poly.type
_entity_poly.pdbx_seq_one_letter_code
_entity_poly.pdbx_strand_id
1 'polypeptide(L)'
;MTTPGGDQPATPGQSPDAEGAKALRGVALTFWAGVVVIAVSGASALLASDRGVVVWTGGLALGVVLQVRSFAAYKGALEAGAPAFGRLAWGLAAVGSVTAAALGLAGVAQFLDAKTSEPTEAAGTGSCWGVEDDSTMQQVACDSDHEFLGVGEVADPEQCSLGAAAYVELDDGFLCLADD
;
A
#
# COMPACT_ATOMS: atom_id res chain seq x y z
N MET A 1 27.52 -5.30 64.22
CA MET A 1 26.62 -4.21 63.79
C MET A 1 26.04 -4.62 62.45
N THR A 2 24.81 -5.13 62.45
CA THR A 2 24.07 -5.56 61.26
C THR A 2 22.92 -4.59 61.06
N THR A 3 22.90 -3.91 59.92
CA THR A 3 21.81 -3.03 59.48
C THR A 3 20.60 -3.91 59.09
N PRO A 4 19.38 -3.68 59.62
CA PRO A 4 18.20 -4.39 59.14
C PRO A 4 17.78 -3.83 57.79
N GLY A 5 17.51 -4.72 56.84
CA GLY A 5 16.91 -4.40 55.54
C GLY A 5 15.53 -3.78 55.74
N GLY A 6 15.29 -2.66 55.06
CA GLY A 6 13.97 -2.06 54.97
C GLY A 6 13.13 -2.86 53.99
N ASP A 7 12.14 -3.59 54.52
CA ASP A 7 11.02 -4.10 53.75
C ASP A 7 10.22 -2.91 53.23
N GLN A 8 10.33 -2.63 51.93
CA GLN A 8 9.48 -1.69 51.25
C GLN A 8 8.10 -2.33 51.09
N PRO A 9 7.03 -1.79 51.72
CA PRO A 9 5.72 -2.44 51.67
C PRO A 9 5.16 -2.37 50.24
N ALA A 10 4.74 -3.53 49.72
CA ALA A 10 4.02 -3.63 48.46
C ALA A 10 2.76 -2.76 48.50
N THR A 11 2.59 -1.89 47.50
CA THR A 11 1.42 -1.01 47.36
C THR A 11 0.13 -1.83 47.31
N PRO A 12 -0.82 -1.66 48.23
CA PRO A 12 -2.07 -2.43 48.22
C PRO A 12 -2.96 -1.97 47.07
N GLY A 13 -3.11 -2.79 46.02
CA GLY A 13 -4.12 -2.54 44.97
C GLY A 13 -3.80 -3.04 43.56
N GLN A 14 -2.55 -3.37 43.24
CA GLN A 14 -2.20 -3.98 41.96
C GLN A 14 -2.20 -5.49 42.10
N SER A 15 -3.34 -6.15 41.82
CA SER A 15 -3.29 -7.59 41.59
C SER A 15 -2.44 -7.83 40.33
N PRO A 16 -1.52 -8.81 40.32
CA PRO A 16 -0.71 -9.16 39.15
C PRO A 16 -1.54 -9.35 37.87
N ASP A 17 -2.79 -9.79 38.03
CA ASP A 17 -3.76 -10.01 36.95
C ASP A 17 -4.21 -8.72 36.25
N ALA A 18 -4.38 -7.61 36.98
CA ALA A 18 -4.84 -6.34 36.39
C ALA A 18 -3.77 -5.68 35.53
N GLU A 19 -2.50 -5.82 35.91
CA GLU A 19 -1.36 -5.25 35.20
C GLU A 19 -1.05 -6.05 33.93
N GLY A 20 -1.11 -7.38 34.01
CA GLY A 20 -0.99 -8.26 32.84
C GLY A 20 -2.11 -8.04 31.81
N ALA A 21 -3.36 -7.86 32.25
CA ALA A 21 -4.49 -7.58 31.36
C ALA A 21 -4.34 -6.23 30.63
N LYS A 22 -3.82 -5.20 31.31
CA LYS A 22 -3.58 -3.88 30.71
C LYS A 22 -2.46 -3.93 29.66
N ALA A 23 -1.38 -4.66 29.95
CA ALA A 23 -0.27 -4.87 29.01
C ALA A 23 -0.74 -5.59 27.73
N LEU A 24 -1.51 -6.68 27.88
CA LEU A 24 -2.06 -7.43 26.74
C LEU A 24 -3.07 -6.61 25.92
N ARG A 25 -3.83 -5.70 26.56
CA ARG A 25 -4.71 -4.77 25.84
C ARG A 25 -3.91 -3.79 24.97
N GLY A 26 -2.79 -3.26 25.47
CA GLY A 26 -1.90 -2.40 24.69
C GLY A 26 -1.29 -3.13 23.49
N VAL A 27 -0.89 -4.39 23.66
CA VAL A 27 -0.42 -5.27 22.59
C VAL A 27 -1.50 -5.46 21.52
N ALA A 28 -2.72 -5.80 21.93
CA ALA A 28 -3.84 -6.03 21.01
C ALA A 28 -4.24 -4.76 20.24
N LEU A 29 -4.28 -3.60 20.91
CA LEU A 29 -4.56 -2.32 20.24
C LEU A 29 -3.49 -1.97 19.21
N THR A 30 -2.21 -2.17 19.55
CA THR A 30 -1.10 -1.91 18.64
C THR A 30 -1.15 -2.84 17.42
N PHE A 31 -1.50 -4.11 17.64
CA PHE A 31 -1.70 -5.10 16.57
C PHE A 31 -2.80 -4.65 15.61
N TRP A 32 -4.00 -4.38 16.14
CA TRP A 32 -5.14 -4.00 15.31
C TRP A 32 -4.94 -2.66 14.62
N ALA A 33 -4.25 -1.71 15.25
CA ALA A 33 -3.82 -0.48 14.60
C ALA A 33 -2.91 -0.78 13.40
N GLY A 34 -1.94 -1.69 13.55
CA GLY A 34 -1.11 -2.16 12.43
C GLY A 34 -1.93 -2.78 11.30
N VAL A 35 -2.85 -3.69 11.62
CA VAL A 35 -3.76 -4.33 10.64
C VAL A 35 -4.59 -3.29 9.87
N VAL A 36 -5.20 -2.33 10.58
CA VAL A 36 -6.02 -1.28 9.96
C VAL A 36 -5.17 -0.38 9.06
N VAL A 37 -3.99 0.02 9.51
CA VAL A 37 -3.06 0.84 8.71
C VAL A 37 -2.68 0.09 7.43
N ILE A 38 -2.30 -1.19 7.50
CA ILE A 38 -1.98 -1.99 6.31
C ILE A 38 -3.18 -2.07 5.36
N ALA A 39 -4.37 -2.37 5.89
CA ALA A 39 -5.57 -2.52 5.07
C ALA A 39 -5.97 -1.22 4.37
N VAL A 40 -5.95 -0.09 5.08
CA VAL A 40 -6.26 1.23 4.51
C VAL A 40 -5.20 1.66 3.50
N SER A 41 -3.92 1.45 3.81
CA SER A 41 -2.85 1.78 2.87
C SER A 41 -2.88 0.92 1.61
N GLY A 42 -3.09 -0.39 1.73
CA GLY A 42 -3.26 -1.29 0.59
C GLY A 42 -4.47 -0.92 -0.27
N ALA A 43 -5.61 -0.62 0.36
CA ALA A 43 -6.79 -0.15 -0.37
C ALA A 43 -6.58 1.21 -1.04
N SER A 44 -5.84 2.13 -0.41
CA SER A 44 -5.54 3.43 -1.00
C SER A 44 -4.62 3.34 -2.21
N ALA A 45 -3.77 2.31 -2.29
CA ALA A 45 -2.94 2.07 -3.48
C ALA A 45 -3.80 1.80 -4.74
N LEU A 46 -5.02 1.26 -4.57
CA LEU A 46 -5.97 1.06 -5.67
C LEU A 46 -6.57 2.37 -6.21
N LEU A 47 -6.44 3.48 -5.48
CA LEU A 47 -7.06 4.76 -5.80
C LEU A 47 -6.02 5.88 -6.03
N ALA A 48 -4.73 5.57 -5.93
CA ALA A 48 -3.66 6.55 -5.86
C ALA A 48 -3.12 6.93 -7.26
N SER A 49 -3.10 8.23 -7.57
CA SER A 49 -2.26 8.82 -8.63
C SER A 49 -0.79 8.89 -8.20
N ASP A 50 0.15 9.29 -9.08
CA ASP A 50 1.61 9.24 -8.85
C ASP A 50 2.10 9.87 -7.52
N ARG A 51 1.41 10.88 -6.99
CA ARG A 51 1.75 11.51 -5.69
C ARG A 51 1.33 10.67 -4.48
N GLY A 52 0.48 9.67 -4.66
CA GLY A 52 0.01 8.75 -3.63
C GLY A 52 1.01 7.64 -3.29
N VAL A 53 2.08 7.45 -4.08
CA VAL A 53 3.08 6.40 -3.87
C VAL A 53 3.73 6.46 -2.49
N VAL A 54 4.08 7.66 -2.03
CA VAL A 54 4.69 7.88 -0.71
C VAL A 54 3.71 7.56 0.43
N VAL A 55 2.42 7.84 0.23
CA VAL A 55 1.39 7.66 1.26
C VAL A 55 1.09 6.19 1.49
N TRP A 56 0.92 5.39 0.43
CA TRP A 56 0.60 3.98 0.58
C TRP A 56 1.81 3.14 1.02
N THR A 57 3.02 3.43 0.50
CA THR A 57 4.25 2.74 0.93
C THR A 57 4.65 3.05 2.37
N GLY A 58 4.58 4.33 2.77
CA GLY A 58 4.84 4.76 4.15
C GLY A 58 3.85 4.16 5.15
N GLY A 59 2.58 4.08 4.78
CA GLY A 59 1.56 3.43 5.57
C GLY A 59 1.78 1.93 5.73
N LEU A 60 2.11 1.21 4.65
CA LEU A 60 2.45 -0.22 4.73
C LEU A 60 3.64 -0.47 5.66
N ALA A 61 4.72 0.33 5.54
CA ALA A 61 5.90 0.20 6.39
C ALA A 61 5.56 0.45 7.88
N LEU A 62 4.80 1.51 8.17
CA LEU A 62 4.34 1.80 9.52
C LEU A 62 3.49 0.66 10.09
N GLY A 63 2.58 0.12 9.29
CA GLY A 63 1.73 -1.01 9.67
C GLY A 63 2.54 -2.26 10.04
N VAL A 64 3.57 -2.59 9.26
CA VAL A 64 4.49 -3.71 9.57
C VAL A 64 5.27 -3.45 10.86
N VAL A 65 5.77 -2.22 11.07
CA VAL A 65 6.48 -1.85 12.30
C VAL A 65 5.58 -2.02 13.54
N LEU A 66 4.31 -1.64 13.45
CA LEU A 66 3.34 -1.83 14.54
C LEU A 66 3.11 -3.32 14.84
N GLN A 67 3.04 -4.17 13.81
CA GLN A 67 2.93 -5.63 13.99
C GLN A 67 4.15 -6.21 14.70
N VAL A 68 5.37 -5.84 14.27
CA VAL A 68 6.61 -6.30 14.91
C VAL A 68 6.69 -5.85 16.36
N ARG A 69 6.35 -4.59 16.64
CA ARG A 69 6.35 -4.05 18.02
C ARG A 69 5.31 -4.74 18.89
N SER A 70 4.11 -4.99 18.36
CA SER A 70 3.06 -5.72 19.07
C SER A 70 3.54 -7.13 19.43
N PHE A 71 4.16 -7.85 18.49
CA PHE A 71 4.66 -9.19 18.75
C PHE A 71 5.81 -9.22 19.76
N ALA A 72 6.74 -8.27 19.68
CA ALA A 72 7.82 -8.13 20.67
C ALA A 72 7.25 -7.84 22.08
N ALA A 73 6.27 -6.94 22.18
CA ALA A 73 5.59 -6.64 23.44
C ALA A 73 4.78 -7.83 23.98
N TYR A 74 4.16 -8.64 23.10
CA TYR A 74 3.50 -9.88 23.48
C TYR A 74 4.48 -10.88 24.10
N LYS A 75 5.63 -11.11 23.46
CA LYS A 75 6.67 -11.99 24.01
C LYS A 75 7.18 -11.51 25.37
N GLY A 76 7.44 -10.20 25.50
CA GLY A 76 7.83 -9.60 26.78
C GLY A 76 6.76 -9.78 27.86
N ALA A 77 5.47 -9.67 27.51
CA ALA A 77 4.37 -9.91 28.44
C ALA A 77 4.31 -11.38 28.90
N LEU A 78 4.53 -12.34 27.99
CA LEU A 78 4.60 -13.76 28.33
C LEU A 78 5.78 -14.07 29.26
N GLU A 79 6.96 -13.51 28.99
CA GLU A 79 8.15 -13.65 29.83
C GLU A 79 7.93 -13.07 31.23
N ALA A 80 7.09 -12.04 31.35
CA ALA A 80 6.67 -11.45 32.63
C ALA A 80 5.54 -12.23 33.33
N GLY A 81 5.09 -13.36 32.79
CA GLY A 81 4.07 -14.22 33.40
C GLY A 81 2.62 -13.87 33.03
N ALA A 82 2.40 -13.01 32.03
CA ALA A 82 1.04 -12.73 31.55
C ALA A 82 0.41 -13.99 30.91
N PRO A 83 -0.91 -14.17 31.02
CA PRO A 83 -1.58 -15.30 30.40
C PRO A 83 -1.52 -15.20 28.87
N ALA A 84 -1.33 -16.35 28.22
CA ALA A 84 -1.35 -16.40 26.77
C ALA A 84 -2.73 -16.06 26.20
N PHE A 85 -2.76 -15.50 25.00
CA PHE A 85 -4.03 -15.27 24.30
C PHE A 85 -4.77 -16.59 24.04
N GLY A 86 -6.09 -16.55 24.19
CA GLY A 86 -6.96 -17.69 23.86
C GLY A 86 -6.96 -18.01 22.36
N ARG A 87 -7.34 -19.25 22.01
CA ARG A 87 -7.40 -19.74 20.62
C ARG A 87 -8.24 -18.86 19.70
N LEU A 88 -9.35 -18.30 20.22
CA LEU A 88 -10.22 -17.41 19.44
C LEU A 88 -9.50 -16.11 19.06
N ALA A 89 -8.76 -15.50 19.99
CA ALA A 89 -8.00 -14.27 19.74
C ALA A 89 -6.90 -14.51 18.70
N TRP A 90 -6.22 -15.65 18.78
CA TRP A 90 -5.27 -16.09 17.75
C TRP A 90 -5.93 -16.31 16.39
N GLY A 91 -7.12 -16.92 16.35
CA GLY A 91 -7.90 -17.09 15.12
C GLY A 91 -8.24 -15.75 14.47
N LEU A 92 -8.73 -14.78 15.24
CA LEU A 92 -9.03 -13.44 14.74
C LEU A 92 -7.78 -12.69 14.26
N ALA A 93 -6.66 -12.81 15.00
CA ALA A 93 -5.39 -12.21 14.60
C ALA A 93 -4.88 -12.81 13.27
N ALA A 94 -5.01 -14.13 13.09
CA ALA A 94 -4.62 -14.80 11.85
C ALA A 94 -5.48 -14.32 10.67
N VAL A 95 -6.80 -14.33 10.81
CA VAL A 95 -7.72 -13.85 9.77
C VAL A 95 -7.44 -12.39 9.42
N GLY A 96 -7.33 -11.51 10.42
CA GLY A 96 -7.04 -10.10 10.20
C GLY A 96 -5.72 -9.86 9.48
N SER A 97 -4.67 -10.61 9.85
CA SER A 97 -3.35 -10.50 9.20
C SER A 97 -3.40 -10.97 7.75
N VAL A 98 -4.07 -12.09 7.48
CA VAL A 98 -4.20 -12.63 6.11
C VAL A 98 -4.98 -11.66 5.22
N THR A 99 -6.10 -11.12 5.72
CA THR A 99 -6.89 -10.13 4.98
C THR A 99 -6.08 -8.86 4.69
N ALA A 100 -5.39 -8.32 5.69
CA ALA A 100 -4.55 -7.13 5.50
C ALA A 100 -3.40 -7.39 4.53
N ALA A 101 -2.73 -8.55 4.63
CA ALA A 101 -1.67 -8.93 3.70
C ALA A 101 -2.20 -9.09 2.27
N ALA A 102 -3.38 -9.69 2.08
CA ALA A 102 -4.00 -9.82 0.76
C ALA A 102 -4.31 -8.46 0.13
N LEU A 103 -4.85 -7.52 0.91
CA LEU A 103 -5.10 -6.15 0.43
C LEU A 103 -3.80 -5.41 0.10
N GLY A 104 -2.77 -5.54 0.95
CA GLY A 104 -1.46 -4.94 0.71
C GLY A 104 -0.81 -5.49 -0.56
N LEU A 105 -0.81 -6.81 -0.75
CA LEU A 105 -0.23 -7.46 -1.92
C LEU A 105 -1.00 -7.14 -3.21
N ALA A 106 -2.33 -7.07 -3.17
CA ALA A 106 -3.13 -6.67 -4.31
C ALA A 106 -2.79 -5.23 -4.75
N GLY A 107 -2.66 -4.30 -3.79
CA GLY A 107 -2.22 -2.94 -4.07
C GLY A 107 -0.82 -2.86 -4.69
N VAL A 108 0.14 -3.63 -4.18
CA VAL A 108 1.49 -3.73 -4.76
C VAL A 108 1.45 -4.29 -6.19
N ALA A 109 0.68 -5.36 -6.41
CA ALA A 109 0.58 -6.01 -7.72
C ALA A 109 0.00 -5.07 -8.77
N GLN A 110 -1.07 -4.33 -8.44
CA GLN A 110 -1.66 -3.34 -9.34
C GLN A 110 -0.71 -2.18 -9.63
N PHE A 111 0.03 -1.70 -8.62
CA PHE A 111 1.05 -0.68 -8.84
C PHE A 111 2.17 -1.16 -9.77
N LEU A 112 2.64 -2.39 -9.58
CA LEU A 112 3.66 -2.99 -10.44
C LEU A 112 3.13 -3.18 -11.85
N ASP A 113 1.90 -3.68 -12.00
CA ASP A 113 1.23 -3.84 -13.29
C ASP A 113 1.15 -2.51 -14.04
N ALA A 114 0.70 -1.44 -13.38
CA ALA A 114 0.69 -0.09 -13.95
C ALA A 114 2.09 0.37 -14.39
N LYS A 115 3.14 0.09 -13.60
CA LYS A 115 4.53 0.45 -13.94
C LYS A 115 5.18 -0.45 -14.99
N THR A 116 4.71 -1.68 -15.17
CA THR A 116 5.20 -2.59 -16.22
C THR A 116 4.45 -2.43 -17.53
N SER A 117 3.21 -1.93 -17.47
CA SER A 117 2.40 -1.58 -18.62
C SER A 117 2.69 -0.17 -19.13
N GLU A 118 3.53 0.62 -18.44
CA GLU A 118 4.15 1.81 -19.04
C GLU A 118 5.01 1.34 -20.24
N PRO A 119 4.65 1.72 -21.47
CA PRO A 119 5.41 1.33 -22.66
C PRO A 119 6.85 1.81 -22.52
N THR A 120 7.77 0.98 -22.99
CA THR A 120 9.22 1.18 -22.83
C THR A 120 9.75 2.34 -23.68
N GLU A 121 8.92 2.89 -24.56
CA GLU A 121 9.22 4.03 -25.41
C GLU A 121 8.47 5.26 -24.91
N ALA A 122 9.15 6.42 -24.88
CA ALA A 122 8.51 7.66 -24.44
C ALA A 122 7.30 7.98 -25.34
N ALA A 123 6.18 8.35 -24.73
CA ALA A 123 5.03 8.88 -25.46
C ALA A 123 5.49 10.09 -26.28
N GLY A 124 5.36 10.01 -27.60
CA GLY A 124 5.88 11.01 -28.50
C GLY A 124 5.81 10.61 -29.97
N THR A 125 6.38 11.42 -30.84
CA THR A 125 6.40 11.13 -32.28
C THR A 125 7.11 9.80 -32.56
N GLY A 126 6.45 8.89 -33.26
CA GLY A 126 6.91 7.53 -33.56
C GLY A 126 6.43 6.46 -32.57
N SER A 127 5.67 6.82 -31.53
CA SER A 127 5.06 5.86 -30.60
C SER A 127 3.82 5.19 -31.21
N CYS A 128 3.55 3.95 -30.82
CA CYS A 128 2.39 3.17 -31.30
C CYS A 128 1.30 3.07 -30.24
N TRP A 129 0.04 3.12 -30.66
CA TRP A 129 -1.11 3.22 -29.77
C TRP A 129 -2.22 2.25 -30.19
N GLY A 130 -2.77 1.53 -29.22
CA GLY A 130 -3.91 0.64 -29.38
C GLY A 130 -5.15 1.18 -28.66
N VAL A 131 -6.32 0.76 -29.14
CA VAL A 131 -7.60 1.05 -28.48
C VAL A 131 -7.87 -0.06 -27.47
N GLU A 132 -7.94 0.30 -26.19
CA GLU A 132 -8.31 -0.66 -25.13
C GLU A 132 -9.84 -0.76 -25.00
N ASP A 133 -10.53 0.38 -25.12
CA ASP A 133 -11.99 0.49 -25.15
C ASP A 133 -12.44 1.70 -26.00
N ASP A 134 -13.76 1.90 -26.16
CA ASP A 134 -14.36 2.96 -27.00
C ASP A 134 -13.91 4.41 -26.66
N SER A 135 -13.20 4.61 -25.54
CA SER A 135 -12.76 5.92 -25.04
C SER A 135 -11.30 5.98 -24.57
N THR A 136 -10.62 4.84 -24.45
CA THR A 136 -9.29 4.73 -23.85
C THR A 136 -8.30 4.21 -24.87
N MET A 137 -7.26 5.01 -25.12
CA MET A 137 -6.11 4.62 -25.92
C MET A 137 -4.92 4.38 -25.01
N GLN A 138 -4.20 3.29 -25.27
CA GLN A 138 -3.00 2.92 -24.54
C GLN A 138 -1.83 2.88 -25.50
N GLN A 139 -0.70 3.46 -25.10
CA GLN A 139 0.53 3.32 -25.85
C GLN A 139 1.07 1.90 -25.68
N VAL A 140 1.40 1.26 -26.79
CA VAL A 140 1.87 -0.12 -26.89
C VAL A 140 3.19 -0.18 -27.63
N ALA A 141 3.85 -1.34 -27.62
CA ALA A 141 5.07 -1.53 -28.39
C ALA A 141 4.75 -1.59 -29.90
N CYS A 142 5.57 -0.95 -30.74
CA CYS A 142 5.34 -0.94 -32.19
C CYS A 142 5.51 -2.32 -32.87
N ASP A 143 6.04 -3.31 -32.16
CA ASP A 143 6.08 -4.71 -32.61
C ASP A 143 4.85 -5.54 -32.18
N SER A 144 3.90 -4.92 -31.48
CA SER A 144 2.60 -5.49 -31.10
C SER A 144 1.45 -4.92 -31.94
N ASP A 145 0.25 -5.50 -31.84
CA ASP A 145 -0.94 -4.99 -32.56
C ASP A 145 -1.27 -3.57 -32.08
N HIS A 146 -1.31 -2.61 -33.01
CA HIS A 146 -1.64 -1.21 -32.76
C HIS A 146 -2.47 -0.67 -33.93
N GLU A 147 -3.27 0.36 -33.66
CA GLU A 147 -4.17 0.97 -34.65
C GLU A 147 -3.68 2.37 -35.06
N PHE A 148 -2.88 3.01 -34.21
CA PHE A 148 -2.43 4.37 -34.44
C PHE A 148 -0.94 4.54 -34.21
N LEU A 149 -0.37 5.48 -34.97
CA LEU A 149 0.99 5.96 -34.85
C LEU A 149 1.00 7.44 -34.43
N GLY A 150 1.82 7.79 -33.44
CA GLY A 150 2.08 9.17 -33.04
C GLY A 150 2.87 9.90 -34.12
N VAL A 151 2.28 10.91 -34.74
CA VAL A 151 2.88 11.60 -35.91
C VAL A 151 3.37 13.02 -35.63
N GLY A 152 3.01 13.60 -34.49
CA GLY A 152 3.51 14.92 -34.10
C GLY A 152 2.94 15.44 -32.80
N GLU A 153 3.75 16.20 -32.07
CA GLU A 153 3.34 16.88 -30.83
C GLU A 153 2.98 18.34 -31.11
N VAL A 154 1.88 18.79 -30.53
CA VAL A 154 1.33 20.13 -30.69
C VAL A 154 0.92 20.71 -29.34
N ALA A 155 0.84 22.04 -29.25
CA ALA A 155 0.44 22.70 -28.01
C ALA A 155 -1.08 22.75 -27.82
N ASP A 156 -1.85 22.55 -28.89
CA ASP A 156 -3.31 22.58 -28.91
C ASP A 156 -3.82 21.50 -29.89
N PRO A 157 -4.83 20.69 -29.55
CA PRO A 157 -5.30 19.60 -30.39
C PRO A 157 -5.84 20.08 -31.75
N GLU A 158 -6.29 21.33 -31.86
CA GLU A 158 -6.74 21.90 -33.15
C GLU A 158 -5.58 22.12 -34.14
N GLN A 159 -4.34 22.04 -33.66
CA GLN A 159 -3.14 22.13 -34.49
C GLN A 159 -2.75 20.78 -35.11
N CYS A 160 -3.42 19.69 -34.71
CA CYS A 160 -3.25 18.41 -35.38
C CYS A 160 -3.64 18.53 -36.86
N SER A 161 -2.82 17.93 -37.72
CA SER A 161 -3.10 17.94 -39.16
C SER A 161 -4.47 17.30 -39.44
N LEU A 162 -5.15 17.70 -40.52
CA LEU A 162 -6.42 17.09 -40.93
C LEU A 162 -6.35 15.57 -41.20
N GLY A 163 -5.15 15.00 -41.27
CA GLY A 163 -4.93 13.56 -41.38
C GLY A 163 -4.75 12.84 -40.03
N ALA A 164 -4.84 13.55 -38.90
CA ALA A 164 -4.85 12.93 -37.58
C ALA A 164 -6.25 12.34 -37.31
N ALA A 165 -6.29 11.06 -36.97
CA ALA A 165 -7.52 10.35 -36.60
C ALA A 165 -7.93 10.64 -35.15
N ALA A 166 -6.95 10.87 -34.27
CA ALA A 166 -7.17 11.17 -32.86
C ALA A 166 -6.01 12.00 -32.28
N TYR A 167 -6.12 12.36 -31.01
CA TYR A 167 -5.03 12.93 -30.23
C TYR A 167 -5.08 12.41 -28.79
N VAL A 168 -3.92 12.40 -28.13
CA VAL A 168 -3.78 12.09 -26.70
C VAL A 168 -3.11 13.26 -25.98
N GLU A 169 -3.56 13.55 -24.77
CA GLU A 169 -2.99 14.60 -23.93
C GLU A 169 -1.71 14.10 -23.25
N LEU A 170 -0.65 14.90 -23.32
CA LEU A 170 0.64 14.70 -22.65
C LEU A 170 0.85 15.79 -21.59
N ASP A 171 1.87 15.64 -20.74
CA ASP A 171 2.15 16.58 -19.64
C ASP A 171 2.33 18.05 -20.10
N ASP A 172 2.89 18.26 -21.29
CA ASP A 172 3.23 19.59 -21.83
C ASP A 172 2.57 19.87 -23.21
N GLY A 173 1.59 19.09 -23.65
CA GLY A 173 0.95 19.26 -24.96
C GLY A 173 0.03 18.12 -25.38
N PHE A 174 -0.17 17.96 -26.68
CA PHE A 174 -0.99 16.90 -27.28
C PHE A 174 -0.20 16.17 -28.34
N LEU A 175 -0.31 14.84 -28.38
CA LEU A 175 0.24 14.02 -29.44
C LEU A 175 -0.86 13.68 -30.44
N CYS A 176 -0.67 14.06 -31.69
CA CYS A 176 -1.54 13.72 -32.80
C CYS A 176 -1.29 12.29 -33.25
N LEU A 177 -2.36 11.53 -33.43
CA LEU A 177 -2.34 10.13 -33.84
C LEU A 177 -2.88 10.00 -35.26
N ALA A 178 -2.19 9.26 -36.11
CA ALA A 178 -2.66 8.85 -37.44
C ALA A 178 -2.93 7.34 -37.45
N ASP A 179 -3.84 6.88 -38.30
CA ASP A 179 -4.04 5.44 -38.54
C ASP A 179 -2.74 4.82 -39.09
N ASP A 180 -2.35 3.64 -38.60
CA ASP A 180 -1.22 2.83 -39.12
C ASP A 180 -1.68 1.65 -40.01
#